data_AF-A0A4V6YRV9-F1
#
_entry.id   AF-A0A4V6YRV9-F1
#
_cell.length_a   1.000
_cell.length_b   1.000
_cell.length_c   1.000
_cell.angle_alpha   90.00
_cell.angle_beta   90.00
_cell.angle_gamma   90.00
#
_symmetry.space_group_name_H-M   'P 1'
#
loop_
_entity.id
_entity.type
_entity.pdbx_description
1 polymer ?
#
loop_
_entity_poly.entity_id
_entity_poly.type
_entity_poly.pdbx_seq_one_letter_code
_entity_poly.pdbx_strand_id
1 'polypeptide(L)'
;MTHYLIILKKIGGVILRYFIAHPLTFARIAQCGIKIKNPAYNLTSDDLEVKLDSSVEVIEALLEFKAQNPKDFELILEIIAEIVRDYKSNAEFKKALLKILKER
;
A
#
# COMPACT_ATOMS: atom_id res chain seq x y z
N MET A 1 -9.64 -12.66 15.60
CA MET A 1 -8.86 -11.68 16.39
C MET A 1 -7.34 -11.88 16.30
N THR A 2 -6.79 -13.08 16.53
CA THR A 2 -5.32 -13.33 16.57
C THR A 2 -4.58 -13.05 15.25
N HIS A 3 -5.20 -13.28 14.09
CA HIS A 3 -4.56 -13.13 12.78
C HIS A 3 -4.43 -11.64 12.35
N TYR A 4 -5.42 -10.82 12.71
CA TYR A 4 -5.35 -9.36 12.55
C TYR A 4 -4.19 -8.77 13.35
N LEU A 5 -3.96 -9.25 14.59
CA LEU A 5 -2.84 -8.79 15.41
C LEU A 5 -1.48 -9.13 14.78
N ILE A 6 -1.34 -10.30 14.14
CA ILE A 6 -0.10 -10.69 13.44
C ILE A 6 0.17 -9.74 12.27
N ILE A 7 -0.86 -9.41 11.47
CA ILE A 7 -0.72 -8.51 10.32
C ILE A 7 -0.45 -7.07 10.79
N LEU A 8 -1.16 -6.59 11.81
CA LEU A 8 -0.96 -5.27 12.39
C LEU A 8 0.46 -5.13 12.95
N LYS A 9 0.98 -6.14 13.66
CA LYS A 9 2.37 -6.14 14.16
C LYS A 9 3.39 -6.14 13.04
N LYS A 10 3.14 -6.86 11.94
CA LYS A 10 4.06 -6.97 10.82
C LYS A 10 4.01 -5.74 9.92
N ILE A 11 2.91 -5.55 9.20
CA ILE A 11 2.74 -4.44 8.25
C ILE A 11 2.74 -3.11 9.00
N GLY A 12 1.95 -2.99 10.07
CA GLY A 12 1.89 -1.76 10.86
C GLY A 12 3.22 -1.45 11.56
N GLY A 13 3.96 -2.47 12.01
CA GLY A 13 5.29 -2.29 12.58
C GLY A 13 6.32 -1.78 11.58
N VAL A 14 6.30 -2.30 10.34
CA VAL A 14 7.13 -1.79 9.24
C VAL A 14 6.77 -0.33 8.97
N ILE A 15 5.51 -0.05 8.65
CA ILE A 15 5.04 1.31 8.32
C ILE A 15 5.36 2.31 9.44
N LEU A 16 5.17 1.94 10.70
CA LEU A 16 5.45 2.80 11.85
C LEU A 16 6.95 3.15 11.96
N ARG A 17 7.86 2.21 11.69
CA ARG A 17 9.30 2.51 11.70
C ARG A 17 9.66 3.57 10.64
N TYR A 18 9.15 3.41 9.43
CA TYR A 18 9.39 4.37 8.34
C TYR A 18 8.71 5.72 8.59
N PHE A 19 7.53 5.72 9.22
CA PHE A 19 6.86 6.94 9.65
C PHE A 19 7.71 7.76 10.64
N ILE A 20 8.23 7.11 11.68
CA ILE A 20 9.05 7.77 12.70
C ILE A 20 10.35 8.31 12.08
N ALA A 21 10.95 7.56 11.15
CA ALA A 21 12.19 7.96 10.49
C ALA A 21 11.99 9.08 9.44
N HIS A 22 10.83 9.12 8.77
CA HIS A 22 10.57 10.01 7.63
C HIS A 22 9.18 10.67 7.67
N PRO A 23 8.90 11.53 8.66
CA PRO A 23 7.56 12.09 8.88
C PRO A 23 7.06 12.97 7.72
N LEU A 24 7.94 13.77 7.11
CA LEU A 24 7.60 14.62 5.96
C LEU A 24 7.32 13.81 4.69
N THR A 25 8.08 12.74 4.48
CA THR A 25 7.82 11.78 3.39
C THR A 25 6.47 11.13 3.60
N PHE A 26 6.14 10.69 4.81
CA PHE A 26 4.84 10.10 5.08
C PHE A 26 3.68 11.07 4.82
N ALA A 27 3.82 12.35 5.19
CA ALA A 27 2.80 13.36 4.87
C ALA A 27 2.56 13.49 3.36
N ARG A 28 3.64 13.49 2.56
CA ARG A 28 3.55 13.54 1.09
C ARG A 28 2.95 12.25 0.50
N ILE A 29 3.32 11.08 1.02
CA ILE A 29 2.72 9.79 0.66
C ILE A 29 1.23 9.77 0.99
N ALA A 30 0.83 10.29 2.15
CA ALA A 30 -0.57 10.38 2.55
C ALA A 30 -1.37 11.29 1.61
N GLN A 31 -0.80 12.43 1.18
CA GLN A 31 -1.41 13.28 0.16
C GLN A 31 -1.58 12.57 -1.18
N CYS A 32 -0.57 11.79 -1.62
CA CYS A 32 -0.71 10.91 -2.78
C CYS A 32 -1.85 9.89 -2.59
N GLY A 33 -1.93 9.29 -1.40
CA GLY A 33 -3.00 8.37 -1.01
C GLY A 33 -4.40 8.98 -1.12
N ILE A 34 -4.56 10.25 -0.76
CA ILE A 34 -5.81 11.00 -0.91
C ILE A 34 -6.16 11.18 -2.40
N LYS A 35 -5.18 11.55 -3.24
CA LYS A 35 -5.38 11.69 -4.70
C LYS A 35 -5.86 10.38 -5.34
N ILE A 36 -5.27 9.25 -4.96
CA ILE A 36 -5.61 7.94 -5.55
C ILE A 36 -6.81 7.25 -4.91
N LYS A 37 -7.38 7.78 -3.81
CA LYS A 37 -8.44 7.11 -3.05
C LYS A 37 -9.68 6.81 -3.89
N ASN A 38 -10.22 7.82 -4.58
CA ASN A 38 -11.45 7.65 -5.36
C ASN A 38 -11.21 6.80 -6.62
N PRO A 39 -10.13 7.03 -7.40
CA PRO A 39 -9.80 6.16 -8.51
C PRO A 39 -9.59 4.70 -8.07
N ALA A 40 -8.87 4.47 -6.97
CA ALA A 40 -8.66 3.13 -6.43
C ALA A 40 -9.96 2.44 -5.97
N TYR A 41 -10.93 3.20 -5.46
CA TYR A 41 -12.26 2.68 -5.14
C TYR A 41 -13.01 2.25 -6.40
N ASN A 42 -12.93 3.06 -7.47
CA ASN A 42 -13.59 2.77 -8.74
C ASN A 42 -13.00 1.56 -9.48
N LEU A 43 -11.82 1.06 -9.08
CA LEU A 43 -11.28 -0.21 -9.60
C LEU A 43 -12.16 -1.42 -9.27
N THR A 44 -13.06 -1.31 -8.29
CA THR A 44 -14.04 -2.36 -7.97
C THR A 44 -15.38 -2.17 -8.69
N SER A 45 -15.50 -1.19 -9.60
CA SER A 45 -16.71 -0.96 -10.40
C SER A 45 -17.02 -2.17 -11.31
N ASP A 46 -18.29 -2.40 -11.60
CA ASP A 46 -18.72 -3.37 -12.62
C ASP A 46 -18.64 -2.78 -14.05
N ASP A 47 -18.56 -1.45 -14.16
CA ASP A 47 -18.36 -0.74 -15.42
C ASP A 47 -16.89 -0.81 -15.84
N LEU A 48 -16.63 -1.38 -17.02
CA LEU A 48 -15.29 -1.59 -17.56
C LEU A 48 -14.60 -0.28 -17.98
N GLU A 49 -15.36 0.71 -18.47
CA GLU A 49 -14.81 2.01 -18.87
C GLU A 49 -14.35 2.77 -17.63
N VAL A 50 -15.21 2.86 -16.60
CA VAL A 50 -14.88 3.46 -15.31
C VAL A 50 -13.65 2.79 -14.67
N LYS A 51 -13.57 1.46 -14.73
CA LYS A 51 -12.44 0.69 -14.20
C LYS A 51 -11.15 0.97 -14.94
N LEU A 52 -11.20 1.07 -16.28
CA LEU A 52 -10.03 1.34 -17.10
C LEU A 52 -9.52 2.76 -16.86
N ASP A 53 -10.40 3.76 -16.93
CA ASP A 53 -10.04 5.16 -16.72
C ASP A 53 -9.47 5.37 -15.31
N SER A 54 -10.12 4.78 -14.30
CA SER A 54 -9.62 4.85 -12.92
C SER A 54 -8.28 4.15 -12.74
N SER A 55 -7.99 3.09 -13.52
CA SER A 55 -6.67 2.44 -13.51
C SER A 55 -5.59 3.37 -14.07
N VAL A 56 -5.91 4.09 -15.15
CA VAL A 56 -5.00 5.09 -15.73
C VAL A 56 -4.76 6.22 -14.75
N GLU A 57 -5.81 6.76 -14.11
CA GLU A 57 -5.68 7.84 -13.12
C GLU A 57 -4.80 7.45 -11.92
N VAL A 58 -4.94 6.21 -11.40
CA VAL A 58 -4.05 5.72 -10.33
C VAL A 58 -2.59 5.69 -10.81
N ILE A 59 -2.34 5.18 -12.02
CA ILE A 59 -0.98 5.09 -12.57
C ILE A 59 -0.40 6.50 -12.76
N GLU A 60 -1.16 7.43 -13.34
CA GLU A 60 -0.74 8.81 -13.55
C GLU A 60 -0.39 9.51 -12.24
N ALA A 61 -1.22 9.35 -11.20
CA ALA A 61 -0.94 9.93 -9.89
C ALA A 61 0.35 9.36 -9.24
N LEU A 62 0.62 8.07 -9.41
CA LEU A 62 1.85 7.45 -8.93
C LEU A 62 3.09 7.93 -9.72
N LEU A 63 2.96 8.09 -11.04
CA LEU A 63 4.02 8.63 -11.89
C LEU A 63 4.31 10.11 -11.57
N GLU A 64 3.26 10.92 -11.37
CA GLU A 64 3.37 12.31 -10.94
C GLU A 64 4.09 12.39 -9.58
N PHE A 65 3.67 11.57 -8.62
CA PHE A 65 4.29 11.53 -7.30
C PHE A 65 5.77 11.14 -7.37
N LYS A 66 6.12 10.12 -8.17
CA LYS A 66 7.51 9.71 -8.42
C LYS A 66 8.33 10.84 -9.03
N ALA A 67 7.79 11.56 -10.02
CA ALA A 67 8.48 12.66 -10.67
C ALA A 67 8.77 13.82 -9.71
N GLN A 68 7.81 14.14 -8.84
CA GLN A 68 7.94 15.21 -7.85
C GLN A 68 8.77 14.80 -6.63
N ASN A 69 8.74 13.52 -6.24
CA ASN A 69 9.31 13.02 -4.99
C ASN A 69 10.04 11.67 -5.20
N PRO A 70 11.12 11.63 -6.01
CA PRO A 70 11.75 10.37 -6.39
C PRO A 70 12.29 9.56 -5.19
N LYS A 71 12.88 10.23 -4.20
CA LYS A 71 13.39 9.58 -2.97
C LYS A 71 12.27 9.03 -2.09
N ASP A 72 11.12 9.70 -2.04
CA ASP A 72 9.97 9.21 -1.29
C ASP A 72 9.37 7.98 -1.97
N PHE A 73 9.39 7.97 -3.30
CA PHE A 73 8.96 6.81 -4.08
C PHE A 73 9.87 5.61 -3.86
N GLU A 74 11.19 5.81 -3.79
CA GLU A 74 12.13 4.76 -3.39
C GLU A 74 11.80 4.21 -2.00
N LEU A 75 11.48 5.06 -1.03
CA LEU A 75 11.07 4.63 0.30
C LEU A 75 9.79 3.76 0.29
N ILE A 76 8.80 4.11 -0.55
CA ILE A 76 7.62 3.26 -0.76
C ILE A 76 8.04 1.87 -1.25
N LEU A 77 8.95 1.81 -2.23
CA LEU A 77 9.43 0.55 -2.78
C LEU A 77 10.19 -0.28 -1.74
N GLU A 78 10.98 0.36 -0.87
CA GLU A 78 11.67 -0.31 0.25
C GLU A 78 10.69 -0.92 1.24
N ILE A 79 9.66 -0.17 1.65
CA ILE A 79 8.59 -0.66 2.53
C ILE A 79 7.90 -1.88 1.91
N ILE A 80 7.54 -1.80 0.62
CA ILE A 80 6.90 -2.90 -0.10
C ILE A 80 7.83 -4.10 -0.18
N ALA A 81 9.12 -3.90 -0.49
CA ALA A 81 10.10 -4.96 -0.57
C ALA A 81 10.28 -5.69 0.78
N GLU A 82 10.25 -4.96 1.89
CA GLU A 82 10.28 -5.53 3.24
C GLU A 82 9.03 -6.36 3.54
N ILE A 83 7.84 -5.86 3.22
CA ILE A 83 6.58 -6.61 3.38
C ILE A 83 6.58 -7.89 2.52
N VAL A 84 7.06 -7.82 1.29
CA VAL A 84 7.19 -8.99 0.39
C VAL A 84 8.19 -10.00 0.94
N ARG A 85 9.32 -9.54 1.48
CA ARG A 85 10.32 -10.39 2.14
C ARG A 85 9.70 -11.11 3.35
N ASP A 86 8.94 -10.39 4.16
CA ASP A 86 8.23 -10.97 5.30
C ASP A 86 7.18 -11.99 4.85
N TYR A 87 6.41 -11.70 3.80
CA TYR A 87 5.45 -12.64 3.22
C TYR A 87 6.11 -13.95 2.75
N LYS A 88 7.27 -13.84 2.08
CA LYS A 88 8.00 -15.00 1.53
C LYS A 88 8.68 -15.83 2.63
N SER A 89 9.17 -15.18 3.67
CA SER A 89 9.98 -15.84 4.72
C SER A 89 9.16 -16.28 5.95
N ASN A 90 7.97 -15.72 6.17
CA ASN A 90 7.16 -16.00 7.36
C ASN A 90 5.85 -16.73 7.01
N ALA A 91 5.83 -18.03 7.27
CA ALA A 91 4.67 -18.88 7.00
C ALA A 91 3.42 -18.49 7.81
N GLU A 92 3.58 -17.96 9.03
CA GLU A 92 2.44 -17.51 9.86
C GLU A 92 1.82 -16.24 9.30
N PHE A 93 2.65 -15.29 8.86
CA PHE A 93 2.18 -14.06 8.22
C PHE A 93 1.46 -14.36 6.90
N LYS A 94 2.00 -15.26 6.09
CA LYS A 94 1.32 -15.77 4.88
C LYS A 94 -0.03 -16.42 5.19
N LYS A 95 -0.08 -17.30 6.21
CA LYS A 95 -1.34 -17.94 6.66
C LYS A 95 -2.35 -16.90 7.17
N ALA A 96 -1.89 -15.90 7.90
CA ALA A 96 -2.74 -14.82 8.40
C ALA A 96 -3.36 -14.00 7.26
N LEU A 97 -2.57 -13.62 6.25
CA LEU A 97 -3.08 -12.91 5.07
C LEU A 97 -4.12 -13.72 4.30
N LEU A 98 -3.83 -15.01 4.05
CA LEU A 98 -4.77 -15.92 3.38
C LEU A 98 -6.09 -16.05 4.13
N LYS A 99 -6.05 -16.03 5.47
CA LYS A 99 -7.27 -16.13 6.29
C LYS A 99 -8.13 -14.88 6.17
N ILE A 100 -7.54 -13.68 6.22
CA ILE A 100 -8.29 -12.43 6.03
C ILE A 100 -8.94 -12.38 4.65
N LEU A 101 -8.24 -12.82 3.60
CA LEU A 101 -8.81 -12.84 2.24
C LEU A 101 -9.99 -13.80 2.08
N LYS A 102 -10.07 -14.86 2.90
CA LYS A 102 -11.19 -15.82 2.91
C LYS A 102 -12.36 -15.39 3.79
N GLU A 103 -12.14 -14.42 4.69
CA GLU A 103 -13.16 -13.86 5.59
C GLU A 103 -13.82 -12.60 5.00
N ARG A 104 -13.37 -12.14 3.81
CA ARG A 104 -14.05 -11.16 2.95
C ARG A 104 -14.93 -11.87 1.94
#